data_AF-C6HRB3-F1
#
_entry.id   AF-C6HRB3-F1
#
_cell.length_a   1.000
_cell.length_b   1.000
_cell.length_c   1.000
_cell.angle_alpha   90.00
_cell.angle_beta   90.00
_cell.angle_gamma   90.00
#
_symmetry.space_group_name_H-M   'P 1'
#
loop_
_entity.id
_entity.type
_entity.pdbx_description
1 polymer ?
#
loop_
_entity_poly.entity_id
_entity_poly.type
_entity_poly.pdbx_seq_one_letter_code
_entity_poly.pdbx_strand_id
1 'polypeptide(L)'
;MDIQRRKDLDAKRVEEQRQFYEIARKRAQELDVYMEQFRQDIVENNGLTKLFHEIRVKNSVEELSPQYQKFAEWLRIEVAATIYHLFLAEDNSPELFAQAKRIHSLVPYTIMKNVIRIANPAAVMSGVLDLFLAQPFGSRSLLQRIFSLAIHDGIKTFQRSIDTLSAKIEDPVLVNKLRAFTAADEQVKDELRREAKEEDVDIVVAILRSEYIEPELSPAQIEKVFNSYVAWVNTVENVDMQMQQGAHWFAYLKQLLKLLTRQRDKAMMLSVIEETSDTNYSQPVTLQLFRDLFTIFYEPLVRVYKSANVYSSITDFAEFADDAIAVIESAQRQDVSADPNQTVQAFIDLCARHQHSFYKFVHEVHLHDNGLFDALMGWLEDILHFLRHGPRSGGKLDMNALFRGAVAVGQIDPELAMKEIDSLVKWHADRKKWHHDKTRQKMAAEGSGTAAESEMPGSATFRGSDFGLDEADLEDLAIDDMASHSSDEDSAEDDLDPISVERKRRSKRQARLRRTAGEPVKPEIREILKMRESFGAMVRTVLAD
;
A
#
# COMPACT_ATOMS: atom_id res chain seq x y z
N MET A 1 -17.66 31.01 15.28
CA MET A 1 -18.83 30.12 15.12
C MET A 1 -18.61 29.00 14.11
N ASP A 2 -17.90 29.23 12.99
CA ASP A 2 -17.69 28.19 11.96
C ASP A 2 -16.72 27.05 12.38
N ILE A 3 -15.64 27.38 13.12
CA ILE A 3 -14.65 26.38 13.58
C ILE A 3 -15.22 25.39 14.60
N GLN A 4 -16.05 25.87 15.53
CA GLN A 4 -16.67 25.00 16.55
C GLN A 4 -17.64 24.01 15.89
N ARG A 5 -18.44 24.49 14.92
CA ARG A 5 -19.35 23.65 14.15
C ARG A 5 -18.62 22.58 13.32
N ARG A 6 -17.46 22.90 12.75
CA ARG A 6 -16.60 21.92 12.06
C ARG A 6 -16.07 20.86 13.02
N LYS A 7 -15.50 21.28 14.15
CA LYS A 7 -15.02 20.35 15.20
C LYS A 7 -16.13 19.43 15.72
N ASP A 8 -17.33 19.96 15.91
CA ASP A 8 -18.47 19.17 16.37
C ASP A 8 -18.96 18.16 15.30
N LEU A 9 -18.86 18.52 14.01
CA LEU A 9 -19.17 17.60 12.91
C LEU A 9 -18.10 16.52 12.74
N ASP A 10 -16.82 16.89 12.85
CA ASP A 10 -15.71 15.93 12.75
C ASP A 10 -15.73 14.95 13.92
N ALA A 11 -15.98 15.44 15.15
CA ALA A 11 -16.13 14.58 16.33
C ALA A 11 -17.30 13.59 16.19
N LYS A 12 -18.41 14.02 15.58
CA LYS A 12 -19.54 13.14 15.31
C LYS A 12 -19.22 12.10 14.23
N ARG A 13 -18.51 12.47 13.16
CA ARG A 13 -18.07 11.50 12.14
C ARG A 13 -17.16 10.42 12.73
N VAL A 14 -16.21 10.81 13.57
CA VAL A 14 -15.32 9.85 14.25
C VAL A 14 -16.13 8.89 15.14
N GLU A 15 -17.13 9.40 15.86
CA GLU A 15 -18.02 8.57 16.67
C GLU A 15 -18.89 7.64 15.81
N GLU A 16 -19.44 8.12 14.69
CA GLU A 16 -20.20 7.31 13.73
C GLU A 16 -19.34 6.20 13.11
N GLN A 17 -18.09 6.49 12.74
CA GLN A 17 -17.12 5.50 12.26
C GLN A 17 -16.83 4.44 13.31
N ARG A 18 -16.63 4.86 14.56
CA ARG A 18 -16.36 3.95 15.67
C ARG A 18 -17.56 3.03 15.91
N GLN A 19 -18.77 3.58 15.90
CA GLN A 19 -19.99 2.79 16.03
C GLN A 19 -20.19 1.83 14.86
N PHE A 20 -19.92 2.27 13.63
CA PHE A 20 -19.90 1.40 12.44
C PHE A 20 -18.96 0.22 12.65
N TYR A 21 -17.72 0.49 13.08
CA TYR A 21 -16.71 -0.54 13.32
C TYR A 21 -17.15 -1.51 14.42
N GLU A 22 -17.67 -1.01 15.54
CA GLU A 22 -18.19 -1.86 16.62
C GLU A 22 -19.34 -2.77 16.14
N ILE A 23 -20.24 -2.26 15.31
CA ILE A 23 -21.39 -3.02 14.78
C ILE A 23 -20.92 -4.05 13.75
N ALA A 24 -20.09 -3.64 12.78
CA ALA A 24 -19.54 -4.53 11.76
C ALA A 24 -18.70 -5.65 12.40
N ARG A 25 -17.84 -5.30 13.37
CA ARG A 25 -17.03 -6.25 14.13
C ARG A 25 -17.87 -7.24 14.93
N LYS A 26 -18.93 -6.78 15.62
CA LYS A 26 -19.84 -7.70 16.34
C LYS A 26 -20.50 -8.71 15.40
N ARG A 27 -20.89 -8.27 14.20
CA ARG A 27 -21.48 -9.16 13.18
C ARG A 27 -20.45 -10.11 12.58
N ALA A 28 -19.21 -9.66 12.38
CA ALA A 28 -18.12 -10.51 11.92
C ALA A 28 -17.66 -11.52 13.00
N GLN A 29 -17.71 -11.15 14.29
CA GLN A 29 -17.32 -12.03 15.41
C GLN A 29 -18.19 -13.30 15.51
N GLU A 30 -19.46 -13.23 15.15
CA GLU A 30 -20.32 -14.42 15.07
C GLU A 30 -19.87 -15.41 13.98
N LEU A 31 -19.08 -14.94 13.01
CA LEU A 31 -18.54 -15.70 11.90
C LEU A 31 -17.10 -16.18 12.15
N ASP A 32 -16.41 -15.64 13.16
CA ASP A 32 -14.99 -15.93 13.44
C ASP A 32 -14.71 -17.42 13.65
N VAL A 33 -15.61 -18.14 14.32
CA VAL A 33 -15.48 -19.60 14.54
C VAL A 33 -15.45 -20.37 13.21
N TYR A 34 -16.27 -19.96 12.24
CA TYR A 34 -16.27 -20.55 10.91
C TYR A 34 -15.03 -20.14 10.10
N MET A 35 -14.50 -18.94 10.35
CA MET A 35 -13.32 -18.44 9.66
C MET A 35 -12.05 -19.14 10.15
N GLU A 36 -11.95 -19.44 11.45
CA GLU A 36 -10.84 -20.23 12.00
C GLU A 36 -10.79 -21.63 11.38
N GLN A 37 -11.93 -22.32 11.32
CA GLN A 37 -12.03 -23.62 10.66
C GLN A 37 -11.73 -23.53 9.15
N PHE A 38 -12.25 -22.51 8.47
CA PHE A 38 -11.95 -22.28 7.06
C PHE A 38 -10.44 -22.05 6.82
N ARG A 39 -9.78 -21.21 7.63
CA ARG A 39 -8.33 -20.97 7.53
C ARG A 39 -7.54 -22.26 7.72
N GLN A 40 -7.89 -23.04 8.75
CA GLN A 40 -7.28 -24.34 8.97
C GLN A 40 -7.44 -25.26 7.75
N ASP A 41 -8.63 -25.30 7.16
CA ASP A 41 -8.85 -26.10 5.95
C ASP A 41 -8.05 -25.61 4.73
N ILE A 42 -7.95 -24.29 4.51
CA ILE A 42 -7.13 -23.69 3.46
C ILE A 42 -5.68 -24.16 3.57
N VAL A 43 -5.13 -24.15 4.78
CA VAL A 43 -3.72 -24.47 5.01
C VAL A 43 -3.46 -25.97 5.09
N GLU A 44 -4.36 -26.74 5.69
CA GLU A 44 -4.08 -28.13 6.05
C GLU A 44 -4.67 -29.17 5.10
N ASN A 45 -5.79 -28.86 4.44
CA ASN A 45 -6.64 -29.90 3.84
C ASN A 45 -7.02 -29.61 2.39
N ASN A 46 -6.14 -28.96 1.61
CA ASN A 46 -6.42 -28.52 0.24
C ASN A 46 -7.73 -27.69 0.17
N GLY A 47 -7.92 -26.79 1.15
CA GLY A 47 -9.16 -26.05 1.31
C GLY A 47 -9.46 -25.13 0.13
N LEU A 48 -8.43 -24.59 -0.54
CA LEU A 48 -8.61 -23.81 -1.78
C LEU A 48 -9.25 -24.69 -2.86
N THR A 49 -8.66 -25.84 -3.16
CA THR A 49 -9.22 -26.80 -4.11
C THR A 49 -10.65 -27.21 -3.76
N LYS A 50 -10.94 -27.45 -2.48
CA LYS A 50 -12.30 -27.78 -2.03
C LYS A 50 -13.29 -26.64 -2.23
N LEU A 51 -12.92 -25.42 -1.87
CA LEU A 51 -13.74 -24.22 -2.08
C LEU A 51 -14.07 -24.03 -3.56
N PHE A 52 -13.06 -24.09 -4.42
CA PHE A 52 -13.25 -23.89 -5.86
C PHE A 52 -14.01 -25.05 -6.51
N HIS A 53 -13.80 -26.29 -6.05
CA HIS A 53 -14.63 -27.41 -6.46
C HIS A 53 -16.10 -27.17 -6.12
N GLU A 54 -16.37 -26.66 -4.91
CA GLU A 54 -17.74 -26.36 -4.51
C GLU A 54 -18.37 -25.26 -5.35
N ILE A 55 -17.63 -24.16 -5.57
CA ILE A 55 -18.05 -23.09 -6.47
C ILE A 55 -18.34 -23.63 -7.87
N ARG A 56 -17.55 -24.58 -8.37
CA ARG A 56 -17.76 -25.18 -9.71
C ARG A 56 -19.02 -26.03 -9.80
N VAL A 57 -19.43 -26.69 -8.71
CA VAL A 57 -20.57 -27.61 -8.70
C VAL A 57 -21.88 -26.91 -8.34
N LYS A 58 -21.82 -25.85 -7.52
CA LYS A 58 -22.98 -25.14 -6.97
C LYS A 58 -23.25 -23.84 -7.73
N ASN A 59 -24.48 -23.62 -8.16
CA ASN A 59 -24.83 -22.49 -9.02
C ASN A 59 -25.18 -21.22 -8.23
N SER A 60 -25.36 -21.33 -6.91
CA SER A 60 -25.62 -20.18 -6.05
C SER A 60 -24.99 -20.34 -4.67
N VAL A 61 -24.87 -19.22 -3.94
CA VAL A 61 -24.32 -19.21 -2.57
C VAL A 61 -25.17 -20.09 -1.65
N GLU A 62 -26.50 -20.09 -1.82
CA GLU A 62 -27.43 -20.87 -1.00
C GLU A 62 -27.26 -22.38 -1.16
N GLU A 63 -26.65 -22.82 -2.26
CA GLU A 63 -26.37 -24.24 -2.53
C GLU A 63 -25.02 -24.70 -1.96
N LEU A 64 -24.17 -23.77 -1.50
CA LEU A 64 -22.90 -24.07 -0.86
C LEU A 64 -23.11 -24.79 0.48
N SER A 65 -22.09 -25.51 0.94
CA SER A 65 -22.01 -26.08 2.28
C SER A 65 -22.06 -24.97 3.33
N PRO A 66 -22.60 -25.24 4.54
CA PRO A 66 -22.80 -24.20 5.56
C PRO A 66 -21.56 -23.35 5.88
N GLN A 67 -20.38 -23.96 5.91
CA GLN A 67 -19.10 -23.26 6.15
C GLN A 67 -18.84 -22.18 5.09
N TYR A 68 -19.05 -22.49 3.81
CA TYR A 68 -18.80 -21.54 2.71
C TYR A 68 -19.93 -20.52 2.53
N GLN A 69 -21.17 -20.85 2.93
CA GLN A 69 -22.23 -19.85 3.07
C GLN A 69 -21.85 -18.79 4.11
N LYS A 70 -21.30 -19.22 5.25
CA LYS A 70 -20.82 -18.32 6.30
C LYS A 70 -19.59 -17.52 5.89
N PHE A 71 -18.71 -18.11 5.09
CA PHE A 71 -17.63 -17.38 4.45
C PHE A 71 -18.14 -16.30 3.49
N ALA A 72 -19.13 -16.60 2.64
CA ALA A 72 -19.72 -15.60 1.75
C ALA A 72 -20.42 -14.48 2.52
N GLU A 73 -21.10 -14.80 3.63
CA GLU A 73 -21.70 -13.81 4.54
C GLU A 73 -20.65 -12.89 5.17
N TRP A 74 -19.53 -13.45 5.62
CA TRP A 74 -18.40 -12.68 6.16
C TRP A 74 -17.80 -11.76 5.09
N LEU A 75 -17.48 -12.31 3.91
CA LEU A 75 -16.91 -11.56 2.79
C LEU A 75 -17.81 -10.38 2.38
N ARG A 76 -19.14 -10.58 2.41
CA ARG A 76 -20.11 -9.51 2.13
C ARG A 76 -19.98 -8.34 3.12
N ILE A 77 -19.81 -8.63 4.41
CA ILE A 77 -19.64 -7.60 5.45
C ILE A 77 -18.31 -6.86 5.25
N GLU A 78 -17.24 -7.58 4.92
CA GLU A 78 -15.92 -6.98 4.68
C GLU A 78 -15.91 -6.07 3.45
N VAL A 79 -16.54 -6.50 2.34
CA VAL A 79 -16.69 -5.65 1.15
C VAL A 79 -17.52 -4.39 1.48
N ALA A 80 -18.60 -4.54 2.23
CA ALA A 80 -19.42 -3.40 2.67
C ALA A 80 -18.62 -2.40 3.53
N ALA A 81 -17.85 -2.90 4.49
CA ALA A 81 -16.98 -2.09 5.32
C ALA A 81 -15.92 -1.36 4.48
N THR A 82 -15.31 -2.04 3.52
CA THR A 82 -14.31 -1.45 2.61
C THR A 82 -14.90 -0.30 1.80
N ILE A 83 -16.10 -0.47 1.22
CA ILE A 83 -16.77 0.58 0.44
C ILE A 83 -17.12 1.78 1.34
N TYR A 84 -17.62 1.53 2.55
CA TYR A 84 -17.89 2.59 3.54
C TYR A 84 -16.62 3.36 3.89
N HIS A 85 -15.53 2.67 4.19
CA HIS A 85 -14.28 3.31 4.57
C HIS A 85 -13.73 4.19 3.45
N LEU A 86 -13.68 3.64 2.23
CA LEU A 86 -13.07 4.31 1.09
C LEU A 86 -13.88 5.52 0.60
N PHE A 87 -15.22 5.47 0.67
CA PHE A 87 -16.08 6.50 0.07
C PHE A 87 -16.92 7.33 1.06
N LEU A 88 -16.89 7.03 2.35
CA LEU A 88 -17.64 7.79 3.36
C LEU A 88 -16.86 8.11 4.64
N ALA A 89 -15.99 7.21 5.11
CA ALA A 89 -15.34 7.38 6.41
C ALA A 89 -14.13 8.32 6.36
N GLU A 90 -13.19 8.09 5.45
CA GLU A 90 -11.91 8.81 5.46
C GLU A 90 -12.05 10.29 5.07
N ASP A 91 -11.11 11.13 5.52
CA ASP A 91 -11.10 12.58 5.22
C ASP A 91 -11.04 12.86 3.71
N ASN A 92 -10.38 11.99 2.96
CA ASN A 92 -10.26 12.04 1.50
C ASN A 92 -11.45 11.37 0.78
N SER A 93 -12.38 10.71 1.49
CA SER A 93 -13.49 9.96 0.89
C SER A 93 -14.36 10.78 -0.07
N PRO A 94 -14.72 12.06 0.21
CA PRO A 94 -15.48 12.86 -0.74
C PRO A 94 -14.74 13.10 -2.07
N GLU A 95 -13.42 13.26 -2.03
CA GLU A 95 -12.59 13.43 -3.22
C GLU A 95 -12.49 12.11 -4.00
N LEU A 96 -12.20 11.00 -3.31
CA LEU A 96 -12.15 9.66 -3.90
C LEU A 96 -13.49 9.28 -4.55
N PHE A 97 -14.60 9.57 -3.89
CA PHE A 97 -15.94 9.31 -4.42
C PHE A 97 -16.23 10.14 -5.66
N ALA A 98 -15.87 11.44 -5.66
CA ALA A 98 -16.04 12.29 -6.83
C ALA A 98 -15.21 11.79 -8.03
N GLN A 99 -13.98 11.31 -7.79
CA GLN A 99 -13.15 10.70 -8.82
C GLN A 99 -13.77 9.40 -9.34
N ALA A 100 -14.20 8.49 -8.46
CA ALA A 100 -14.84 7.24 -8.84
C ALA A 100 -16.08 7.46 -9.73
N LYS A 101 -16.95 8.41 -9.38
CA LYS A 101 -18.13 8.77 -10.20
C LYS A 101 -17.75 9.26 -11.60
N ARG A 102 -16.72 10.11 -11.70
CA ARG A 102 -16.24 10.63 -12.99
C ARG A 102 -15.62 9.54 -13.85
N ILE A 103 -14.85 8.62 -13.25
CA ILE A 103 -14.27 7.50 -13.97
C ILE A 103 -15.38 6.57 -14.46
N HIS A 104 -16.31 6.20 -13.57
CA HIS A 104 -17.45 5.36 -13.89
C HIS A 104 -18.28 5.91 -15.07
N SER A 105 -18.55 7.23 -15.09
CA SER A 105 -19.32 7.86 -16.17
C SER A 105 -18.59 7.94 -17.53
N LEU A 106 -17.27 7.76 -17.55
CA LEU A 106 -16.47 7.71 -18.78
C LEU A 106 -16.44 6.32 -19.41
N VAL A 107 -16.69 5.26 -18.64
CA VAL A 107 -16.57 3.87 -19.13
C VAL A 107 -17.77 3.50 -20.00
N PRO A 108 -17.57 3.13 -21.29
CA PRO A 108 -18.66 2.81 -22.19
C PRO A 108 -19.06 1.33 -22.06
N TYR A 109 -19.71 0.96 -20.95
CA TYR A 109 -20.08 -0.42 -20.62
C TYR A 109 -20.83 -1.15 -21.74
N THR A 110 -21.77 -0.49 -22.41
CA THR A 110 -22.54 -1.07 -23.53
C THR A 110 -21.66 -1.43 -24.72
N ILE A 111 -20.68 -0.59 -25.06
CA ILE A 111 -19.75 -0.86 -26.16
C ILE A 111 -18.84 -2.02 -25.77
N MET A 112 -18.29 -2.00 -24.55
CA MET A 112 -17.43 -3.05 -24.02
C MET A 112 -18.13 -4.42 -24.02
N LYS A 113 -19.40 -4.46 -23.57
CA LYS A 113 -20.26 -5.65 -23.65
C LYS A 113 -20.36 -6.20 -25.08
N ASN A 114 -20.58 -5.33 -26.06
CA ASN A 114 -20.73 -5.74 -27.45
C ASN A 114 -19.42 -6.25 -28.05
N VAL A 115 -18.29 -5.63 -27.71
CA VAL A 115 -16.95 -6.10 -28.10
C VAL A 115 -16.72 -7.52 -27.59
N ILE A 116 -17.02 -7.77 -26.31
CA ILE A 116 -16.78 -9.09 -25.69
C ILE A 116 -17.77 -10.16 -26.19
N ARG A 117 -19.02 -9.77 -26.47
CA ARG A 117 -20.07 -10.70 -26.93
C ARG A 117 -19.79 -11.33 -28.30
N ILE A 118 -19.22 -10.56 -29.23
CA ILE A 118 -19.18 -10.92 -30.66
C ILE A 118 -17.79 -11.40 -31.11
N ALA A 119 -16.74 -11.05 -30.37
CA ALA A 119 -15.36 -11.25 -30.82
C ALA A 119 -14.74 -12.60 -30.39
N ASN A 120 -13.84 -13.14 -31.22
CA ASN A 120 -12.93 -14.22 -30.81
C ASN A 120 -11.94 -13.69 -29.74
N PRO A 121 -11.25 -14.54 -28.94
CA PRO A 121 -10.42 -14.07 -27.83
C PRO A 121 -9.36 -13.02 -28.24
N ALA A 122 -8.72 -13.21 -29.40
CA ALA A 122 -7.76 -12.26 -29.94
C ALA A 122 -8.41 -10.90 -30.32
N ALA A 123 -9.63 -10.93 -30.87
CA ALA A 123 -10.38 -9.73 -31.21
C ALA A 123 -11.03 -9.07 -29.99
N VAL A 124 -11.34 -9.80 -28.91
CA VAL A 124 -11.73 -9.22 -27.62
C VAL A 124 -10.58 -8.42 -27.04
N MET A 125 -9.37 -9.01 -27.01
CA MET A 125 -8.15 -8.33 -26.55
C MET A 125 -7.92 -7.04 -27.34
N SER A 126 -7.85 -7.13 -28.68
CA SER A 126 -7.67 -5.96 -29.52
C SER A 126 -8.81 -4.95 -29.39
N GLY A 127 -10.07 -5.41 -29.32
CA GLY A 127 -11.23 -4.52 -29.22
C GLY A 127 -11.33 -3.76 -27.91
N VAL A 128 -11.02 -4.40 -26.77
CA VAL A 128 -10.96 -3.74 -25.46
C VAL A 128 -9.77 -2.77 -25.41
N LEU A 129 -8.60 -3.20 -25.89
CA LEU A 129 -7.44 -2.34 -26.00
C LEU A 129 -7.71 -1.11 -26.87
N ASP A 130 -8.28 -1.30 -28.06
CA ASP A 130 -8.63 -0.21 -28.96
C ASP A 130 -9.70 0.70 -28.34
N LEU A 131 -10.67 0.17 -27.59
CA LEU A 131 -11.65 1.00 -26.88
C LEU A 131 -11.00 1.95 -25.86
N PHE A 132 -9.98 1.47 -25.14
CA PHE A 132 -9.30 2.26 -24.11
C PHE A 132 -8.16 3.14 -24.65
N LEU A 133 -7.50 2.68 -25.72
CA LEU A 133 -6.27 3.27 -26.26
C LEU A 133 -6.47 4.03 -27.57
N ALA A 134 -7.60 3.86 -28.27
CA ALA A 134 -7.84 4.57 -29.53
C ALA A 134 -7.85 6.08 -29.32
N GLN A 135 -7.23 6.77 -30.28
CA GLN A 135 -7.09 8.23 -30.33
C GLN A 135 -7.79 8.75 -31.60
N PRO A 136 -9.13 8.78 -31.63
CA PRO A 136 -9.85 9.20 -32.83
C PRO A 136 -9.49 10.66 -33.17
N PHE A 137 -9.08 10.91 -34.42
CA PHE A 137 -8.69 12.24 -34.91
C PHE A 137 -7.58 12.91 -34.08
N GLY A 138 -6.66 12.12 -33.50
CA GLY A 138 -5.58 12.64 -32.66
C GLY A 138 -6.03 13.13 -31.28
N SER A 139 -7.27 12.82 -30.87
CA SER A 139 -7.74 13.10 -29.52
C SER A 139 -7.13 12.14 -28.49
N ARG A 140 -7.12 12.54 -27.21
CA ARG A 140 -6.67 11.68 -26.11
C ARG A 140 -7.54 10.43 -26.00
N SER A 141 -6.91 9.29 -25.77
CA SER A 141 -7.59 8.03 -25.55
C SER A 141 -8.41 8.03 -24.25
N LEU A 142 -9.32 7.08 -24.08
CA LEU A 142 -10.10 6.96 -22.85
C LEU A 142 -9.20 6.75 -21.63
N LEU A 143 -8.16 5.91 -21.75
CA LEU A 143 -7.16 5.67 -20.71
C LEU A 143 -6.43 6.97 -20.34
N GLN A 144 -5.97 7.73 -21.34
CA GLN A 144 -5.34 9.03 -21.12
C GLN A 144 -6.31 10.00 -20.44
N ARG A 145 -7.58 10.05 -20.84
CA ARG A 145 -8.59 10.92 -20.22
C ARG A 145 -8.83 10.57 -18.75
N ILE A 146 -8.93 9.29 -18.42
CA ILE A 146 -9.13 8.80 -17.05
C ILE A 146 -7.92 9.17 -16.17
N PHE A 147 -6.71 8.86 -16.62
CA PHE A 147 -5.50 9.17 -15.85
C PHE A 147 -5.25 10.68 -15.76
N SER A 148 -5.41 11.43 -16.86
CA SER A 148 -5.28 12.89 -16.83
C SER A 148 -6.25 13.51 -15.83
N LEU A 149 -7.49 13.01 -15.74
CA LEU A 149 -8.47 13.49 -14.77
C LEU A 149 -7.99 13.29 -13.33
N ALA A 150 -7.62 12.06 -12.95
CA ALA A 150 -7.17 11.73 -11.61
C ALA A 150 -5.87 12.50 -11.22
N ILE A 151 -4.93 12.64 -12.16
CA ILE A 151 -3.69 13.36 -11.93
C ILE A 151 -3.92 14.87 -11.81
N HIS A 152 -4.78 15.45 -12.66
CA HIS A 152 -5.10 16.88 -12.61
C HIS A 152 -5.78 17.28 -11.31
N ASP A 153 -6.70 16.45 -10.78
CA ASP A 153 -7.32 16.73 -9.49
C ASP A 153 -6.25 16.81 -8.39
N GLY A 154 -5.31 15.85 -8.36
CA GLY A 154 -4.15 15.90 -7.44
C GLY A 154 -3.24 17.13 -7.63
N ILE A 155 -2.97 17.55 -8.87
CA ILE A 155 -2.19 18.77 -9.16
C ILE A 155 -2.90 20.03 -8.62
N LYS A 156 -4.23 20.12 -8.78
CA LYS A 156 -5.02 21.26 -8.29
C LYS A 156 -5.03 21.30 -6.76
N THR A 157 -5.15 20.14 -6.10
CA THR A 157 -5.08 20.05 -4.64
C THR A 157 -3.73 20.58 -4.13
N PHE A 158 -2.61 20.16 -4.72
CA PHE A 158 -1.31 20.72 -4.37
C PHE A 158 -1.18 22.21 -4.68
N GLN A 159 -1.72 22.69 -5.80
CA GLN A 159 -1.66 24.11 -6.17
C GLN A 159 -2.31 24.99 -5.09
N ARG A 160 -3.48 24.61 -4.56
CA ARG A 160 -4.15 25.35 -3.48
C ARG A 160 -3.31 25.45 -2.22
N SER A 161 -2.66 24.36 -1.83
CA SER A 161 -1.76 24.33 -0.67
C SER A 161 -0.49 25.16 -0.91
N ILE A 162 0.07 25.09 -2.12
CA ILE A 162 1.21 25.93 -2.56
C ILE A 162 0.85 27.41 -2.50
N ASP A 163 -0.32 27.80 -3.01
CA ASP A 163 -0.78 29.21 -2.99
C ASP A 163 -0.95 29.71 -1.56
N THR A 164 -1.54 28.87 -0.70
CA THR A 164 -1.71 29.17 0.74
C THR A 164 -0.37 29.38 1.44
N LEU A 165 0.61 28.50 1.22
CA LEU A 165 1.94 28.64 1.81
C LEU A 165 2.72 29.81 1.22
N SER A 166 2.62 30.05 -0.09
CA SER A 166 3.27 31.18 -0.76
C SER A 166 2.79 32.50 -0.18
N ALA A 167 1.48 32.61 0.10
CA ALA A 167 0.90 33.77 0.79
C ALA A 167 1.37 33.91 2.24
N LYS A 168 1.68 32.82 2.95
CA LYS A 168 2.25 32.88 4.32
C LYS A 168 3.75 33.21 4.33
N ILE A 169 4.49 32.85 3.29
CA ILE A 169 5.93 33.14 3.16
C ILE A 169 6.15 34.61 2.82
N GLU A 170 5.27 35.19 2.02
CA GLU A 170 5.27 36.60 1.59
C GLU A 170 6.57 37.03 0.88
N ASP A 171 7.23 36.09 0.20
CA ASP A 171 8.46 36.36 -0.55
C ASP A 171 8.46 35.58 -1.88
N PRO A 172 8.11 36.23 -3.01
CA PRO A 172 8.01 35.55 -4.31
C PRO A 172 9.38 35.09 -4.84
N VAL A 173 10.49 35.71 -4.41
CA VAL A 173 11.84 35.32 -4.84
C VAL A 173 12.17 33.93 -4.29
N LEU A 174 11.91 33.70 -3.00
CA LEU A 174 12.12 32.41 -2.35
C LEU A 174 11.22 31.33 -2.93
N VAL A 175 9.93 31.64 -3.13
CA VAL A 175 8.96 30.72 -3.73
C VAL A 175 9.38 30.31 -5.15
N ASN A 176 9.77 31.28 -5.98
CA ASN A 176 10.19 31.02 -7.35
C ASN A 176 11.51 30.25 -7.41
N LYS A 177 12.46 30.54 -6.52
CA LYS A 177 13.72 29.80 -6.46
C LYS A 177 13.53 28.33 -6.06
N LEU A 178 12.68 28.06 -5.06
CA LEU A 178 12.32 26.68 -4.70
C LEU A 178 11.58 25.97 -5.83
N ARG A 179 10.73 26.67 -6.59
CA ARG A 179 10.07 26.13 -7.79
C ARG A 179 11.06 25.85 -8.92
N ALA A 180 12.03 26.73 -9.14
CA ALA A 180 13.08 26.53 -10.13
C ALA A 180 13.95 25.31 -9.79
N PHE A 181 14.27 25.09 -8.50
CA PHE A 181 14.95 23.89 -8.06
C PHE A 181 14.22 22.59 -8.44
N THR A 182 12.89 22.53 -8.30
CA THR A 182 12.17 21.30 -8.64
C THR A 182 12.19 21.00 -10.15
N ALA A 183 12.34 22.04 -10.97
CA ALA A 183 12.48 21.95 -12.43
C ALA A 183 13.93 21.80 -12.92
N ALA A 184 14.94 22.00 -12.06
CA ALA A 184 16.35 21.92 -12.42
C ALA A 184 16.80 20.51 -12.85
N ASP A 185 17.93 20.46 -13.56
CA ASP A 185 18.57 19.21 -13.96
C ASP A 185 18.99 18.36 -12.76
N GLU A 186 19.01 17.03 -12.93
CA GLU A 186 19.32 16.12 -11.82
C GLU A 186 20.75 16.32 -11.30
N GLN A 187 21.69 16.69 -12.17
CA GLN A 187 23.06 17.05 -11.77
C GLN A 187 23.10 18.23 -10.79
N VAL A 188 22.32 19.28 -11.04
CA VAL A 188 22.23 20.44 -10.14
C VAL A 188 21.58 20.04 -8.80
N LYS A 189 20.55 19.19 -8.85
CA LYS A 189 19.88 18.69 -7.65
C LYS A 189 20.81 17.84 -6.79
N ASP A 190 21.57 16.94 -7.41
CA ASP A 190 22.52 16.06 -6.72
C ASP A 190 23.66 16.85 -6.08
N GLU A 191 24.16 17.87 -6.78
CA GLU A 191 25.19 18.75 -6.24
C GLU A 191 24.70 19.51 -5.00
N LEU A 192 23.49 20.07 -5.04
CA LEU A 192 22.90 20.76 -3.87
C LEU A 192 22.58 19.82 -2.71
N ARG A 193 22.18 18.57 -2.99
CA ARG A 193 22.02 17.53 -1.96
C ARG A 193 23.37 17.16 -1.33
N ARG A 194 24.44 17.08 -2.13
CA ARG A 194 25.80 16.81 -1.67
C ARG A 194 26.29 17.95 -0.78
N GLU A 195 26.16 19.20 -1.22
CA GLU A 195 26.53 20.41 -0.48
C GLU A 195 25.80 20.50 0.87
N ALA A 196 24.47 20.29 0.87
CA ALA A 196 23.68 20.30 2.10
C ALA A 196 24.17 19.26 3.12
N LYS A 197 24.62 18.09 2.65
CA LYS A 197 25.13 17.01 3.49
C LYS A 197 26.54 17.29 4.01
N GLU A 198 27.42 17.84 3.17
CA GLU A 198 28.80 18.15 3.54
C GLU A 198 28.89 19.28 4.56
N GLU A 199 27.99 20.26 4.45
CA GLU A 199 27.94 21.41 5.36
C GLU A 199 26.98 21.23 6.54
N ASP A 200 26.31 20.08 6.63
CA ASP A 200 25.34 19.76 7.69
C ASP A 200 24.21 20.81 7.83
N VAL A 201 23.70 21.28 6.69
CA VAL A 201 22.59 22.25 6.62
C VAL A 201 21.34 21.63 6.00
N ASP A 202 20.20 22.28 6.21
CA ASP A 202 18.97 21.87 5.54
C ASP A 202 19.04 22.12 4.04
N ILE A 203 18.50 21.21 3.24
CA ILE A 203 18.45 21.33 1.77
C ILE A 203 17.78 22.63 1.32
N VAL A 204 16.78 23.14 2.05
CA VAL A 204 16.16 24.44 1.74
C VAL A 204 17.17 25.58 1.82
N VAL A 205 18.09 25.55 2.80
CA VAL A 205 19.16 26.56 2.95
C VAL A 205 20.14 26.45 1.78
N ALA A 206 20.60 25.25 1.46
CA ALA A 206 21.50 25.00 0.33
C ALA A 206 20.89 25.47 -1.01
N ILE A 207 19.61 25.16 -1.26
CA ILE A 207 18.91 25.62 -2.46
C ILE A 207 18.83 27.15 -2.52
N LEU A 208 18.45 27.80 -1.42
CA LEU A 208 18.18 29.23 -1.43
C LEU A 208 19.48 30.06 -1.56
N ARG A 209 20.60 29.59 -1.01
CA ARG A 209 21.91 30.25 -1.17
C ARG A 209 22.61 29.93 -2.49
N SER A 210 22.17 28.89 -3.19
CA SER A 210 22.80 28.42 -4.43
C SER A 210 22.82 29.50 -5.52
N GLU A 211 23.96 29.63 -6.18
CA GLU A 211 24.13 30.43 -7.40
C GLU A 211 23.71 29.67 -8.67
N TYR A 212 23.50 28.35 -8.58
CA TYR A 212 23.06 27.51 -9.71
C TYR A 212 21.60 27.74 -10.11
N ILE A 213 20.82 28.45 -9.28
CA ILE A 213 19.38 28.60 -9.43
C ILE A 213 19.02 30.07 -9.28
N GLU A 214 18.49 30.65 -10.36
CA GLU A 214 17.92 31.99 -10.33
C GLU A 214 16.52 32.00 -9.70
N PRO A 215 16.09 33.13 -9.10
CA PRO A 215 16.83 34.38 -8.89
C PRO A 215 17.84 34.33 -7.74
N GLU A 216 18.85 35.21 -7.77
CA GLU A 216 19.73 35.44 -6.62
C GLU A 216 18.96 36.08 -5.45
N LEU A 217 19.36 35.73 -4.22
CA LEU A 217 18.78 36.33 -3.01
C LEU A 217 19.55 37.61 -2.64
N SER A 218 18.81 38.60 -2.16
CA SER A 218 19.43 39.74 -1.49
C SER A 218 20.07 39.34 -0.15
N PRO A 219 21.08 40.08 0.33
CA PRO A 219 21.70 39.82 1.64
C PRO A 219 20.68 39.73 2.79
N ALA A 220 19.64 40.56 2.78
CA ALA A 220 18.58 40.55 3.77
C ALA A 220 17.73 39.26 3.73
N GLN A 221 17.49 38.70 2.54
CA GLN A 221 16.79 37.42 2.40
C GLN A 221 17.64 36.26 2.89
N ILE A 222 18.94 36.26 2.59
CA ILE A 222 19.90 35.25 3.08
C ILE A 222 19.91 35.26 4.61
N GLU A 223 20.04 36.44 5.22
CA GLU A 223 20.02 36.60 6.68
C GLU A 223 18.70 36.10 7.29
N LYS A 224 17.55 36.46 6.70
CA LYS A 224 16.23 35.99 7.15
C LYS A 224 16.09 34.48 7.08
N VAL A 225 16.53 33.85 5.99
CA VAL A 225 16.50 32.38 5.81
C VAL A 225 17.38 31.70 6.85
N PHE A 226 18.61 32.17 7.03
CA PHE A 226 19.53 31.58 8.00
C PHE A 226 19.04 31.74 9.45
N ASN A 227 18.58 32.93 9.85
CA ASN A 227 18.02 33.18 11.18
C ASN A 227 16.77 32.31 11.45
N SER A 228 15.92 32.13 10.44
CA SER A 228 14.72 31.28 10.55
C SER A 228 15.08 29.79 10.62
N TYR A 229 16.13 29.35 9.90
CA TYR A 229 16.68 28.01 10.02
C TYR A 229 17.25 27.75 11.42
N VAL A 230 18.05 28.68 11.98
CA VAL A 230 18.55 28.56 13.35
C VAL A 230 17.40 28.52 14.35
N ALA A 231 16.38 29.37 14.18
CA ALA A 231 15.17 29.34 15.00
C ALA A 231 14.44 27.99 14.88
N TRP A 232 14.35 27.41 13.69
CA TRP A 232 13.78 26.07 13.47
C TRP A 232 14.58 24.99 14.19
N VAL A 233 15.90 24.92 14.01
CA VAL A 233 16.76 23.94 14.69
C VAL A 233 16.60 24.06 16.20
N ASN A 234 16.69 25.28 16.74
CA ASN A 234 16.51 25.54 18.16
C ASN A 234 15.11 25.15 18.65
N THR A 235 14.05 25.54 17.95
CA THR A 235 12.67 25.23 18.38
C THR A 235 12.35 23.74 18.27
N VAL A 236 12.98 23.02 17.34
CA VAL A 236 12.80 21.58 17.24
C VAL A 236 13.58 20.83 18.33
N GLU A 237 14.72 21.37 18.78
CA GLU A 237 15.59 20.76 19.79
C GLU A 237 15.27 21.17 21.24
N ASN A 238 14.74 22.38 21.42
CA ASN A 238 14.41 22.99 22.72
C ASN A 238 12.92 23.37 22.76
N VAL A 239 12.32 23.25 23.96
CA VAL A 239 10.88 23.52 24.18
C VAL A 239 10.58 25.02 24.29
N ASP A 240 11.60 25.89 24.18
CA ASP A 240 11.47 27.30 24.51
C ASP A 240 10.57 28.07 23.53
N MET A 241 9.63 28.85 24.06
CA MET A 241 8.54 29.49 23.30
C MET A 241 8.97 30.80 22.60
N GLN A 242 10.22 31.26 22.76
CA GLN A 242 10.65 32.60 22.35
C GLN A 242 10.99 32.74 20.85
N MET A 243 11.17 31.65 20.09
CA MET A 243 11.60 31.68 18.67
C MET A 243 10.60 31.08 17.67
N GLN A 244 9.34 30.85 18.07
CA GLN A 244 8.37 30.10 17.26
C GLN A 244 8.09 30.72 15.88
N GLN A 245 8.03 32.04 15.77
CA GLN A 245 7.63 32.69 14.50
C GLN A 245 8.64 32.44 13.36
N GLY A 246 9.94 32.55 13.64
CA GLY A 246 10.99 32.22 12.66
C GLY A 246 11.01 30.74 12.30
N ALA A 247 10.79 29.87 13.29
CA ALA A 247 10.69 28.43 13.07
C ALA A 247 9.50 28.05 12.18
N HIS A 248 8.30 28.57 12.42
CA HIS A 248 7.12 28.33 11.58
C HIS A 248 7.34 28.84 10.16
N TRP A 249 7.96 30.02 10.00
CA TRP A 249 8.24 30.58 8.68
C TRP A 249 9.22 29.70 7.89
N PHE A 250 10.27 29.18 8.52
CA PHE A 250 11.16 28.19 7.88
C PHE A 250 10.45 26.88 7.55
N ALA A 251 9.53 26.45 8.42
CA ALA A 251 8.73 25.26 8.17
C ALA A 251 7.83 25.39 6.93
N TYR A 252 7.29 26.58 6.66
CA TYR A 252 6.54 26.84 5.43
C TYR A 252 7.41 26.67 4.18
N LEU A 253 8.69 27.08 4.21
CA LEU A 253 9.61 26.86 3.09
C LEU A 253 9.86 25.36 2.85
N LYS A 254 10.04 24.57 3.92
CA LYS A 254 10.18 23.11 3.82
C LYS A 254 8.93 22.44 3.24
N GLN A 255 7.75 22.81 3.75
CA GLN A 255 6.47 22.30 3.26
C GLN A 255 6.25 22.69 1.79
N LEU A 256 6.58 23.92 1.43
CA LEU A 256 6.48 24.40 0.06
C LEU A 256 7.37 23.58 -0.88
N LEU A 257 8.64 23.33 -0.53
CA LEU A 257 9.54 22.50 -1.33
C LEU A 257 8.94 21.09 -1.54
N LYS A 258 8.43 20.46 -0.47
CA LYS A 258 7.76 19.14 -0.55
C LYS A 258 6.58 19.15 -1.52
N LEU A 259 5.70 20.15 -1.42
CA LEU A 259 4.52 20.25 -2.29
C LEU A 259 4.89 20.56 -3.73
N LEU A 260 5.87 21.43 -3.97
CA LEU A 260 6.38 21.73 -5.31
C LEU A 260 6.99 20.48 -5.97
N THR A 261 7.74 19.67 -5.22
CA THR A 261 8.29 18.41 -5.73
C THR A 261 7.17 17.44 -6.09
N ARG A 262 6.21 17.19 -5.17
CA ARG A 262 5.06 16.31 -5.43
C ARG A 262 4.19 16.77 -6.62
N GLN A 263 3.99 18.08 -6.75
CA GLN A 263 3.27 18.66 -7.88
C GLN A 263 4.02 18.44 -9.20
N ARG A 264 5.34 18.67 -9.22
CA ARG A 264 6.21 18.44 -10.38
C ARG A 264 6.22 16.97 -10.78
N ASP A 265 6.27 16.05 -9.81
CA ASP A 265 6.24 14.61 -10.09
C ASP A 265 4.92 14.18 -10.71
N LYS A 266 3.77 14.66 -10.18
CA LYS A 266 2.47 14.45 -10.84
C LYS A 266 2.41 15.07 -12.24
N ALA A 267 2.97 16.25 -12.45
CA ALA A 267 3.02 16.88 -13.76
C ALA A 267 3.86 16.10 -14.76
N MET A 268 4.97 15.48 -14.34
CA MET A 268 5.76 14.58 -15.18
C MET A 268 5.03 13.27 -15.48
N MET A 269 4.35 12.68 -14.50
CA MET A 269 3.49 11.52 -14.78
C MET A 269 2.45 11.86 -15.85
N LEU A 270 1.85 13.05 -15.74
CA LEU A 270 0.91 13.55 -16.73
C LEU A 270 1.57 13.68 -18.11
N SER A 271 2.78 14.25 -18.22
CA SER A 271 3.46 14.38 -19.51
C SER A 271 3.81 13.04 -20.15
N VAL A 272 4.16 12.03 -19.34
CA VAL A 272 4.45 10.66 -19.82
C VAL A 272 3.18 9.96 -20.32
N ILE A 273 2.03 10.23 -19.70
CA ILE A 273 0.73 9.67 -20.11
C ILE A 273 0.17 10.42 -21.33
N GLU A 274 0.30 11.74 -21.34
CA GLU A 274 -0.19 12.63 -22.39
C GLU A 274 0.74 12.70 -23.61
N GLU A 275 1.87 11.98 -23.58
CA GLU A 275 2.79 11.86 -24.72
C GLU A 275 1.97 11.57 -25.98
N THR A 276 1.91 12.56 -26.85
CA THR A 276 1.26 12.47 -28.16
C THR A 276 2.37 12.25 -29.16
N SER A 277 2.21 11.26 -30.04
CA SER A 277 3.16 11.01 -31.09
C SER A 277 3.23 12.22 -32.04
N ASP A 278 4.31 13.00 -31.98
CA ASP A 278 4.57 14.09 -32.95
C ASP A 278 4.78 13.57 -34.39
N THR A 279 4.87 12.24 -34.54
CA THR A 279 4.91 11.55 -35.82
C THR A 279 3.63 10.72 -36.00
N ASN A 280 2.96 10.89 -37.15
CA ASN A 280 1.72 10.20 -37.54
C ASN A 280 1.81 8.65 -37.61
N TYR A 281 2.89 8.02 -37.13
CA TYR A 281 3.22 6.62 -37.42
C TYR A 281 3.65 5.77 -36.21
N SER A 282 3.61 6.27 -34.96
CA SER A 282 4.00 5.44 -33.80
C SER A 282 3.16 5.72 -32.57
N GLN A 283 2.72 4.68 -31.86
CA GLN A 283 2.04 4.84 -30.57
C GLN A 283 3.05 5.32 -29.51
N PRO A 284 2.62 6.14 -28.52
CA PRO A 284 3.46 6.52 -27.39
C PRO A 284 3.99 5.28 -26.67
N VAL A 285 5.26 5.32 -26.23
CA VAL A 285 5.94 4.16 -25.60
C VAL A 285 5.16 3.66 -24.38
N THR A 286 4.62 4.59 -23.59
CA THR A 286 3.77 4.28 -22.43
C THR A 286 2.53 3.46 -22.83
N LEU A 287 1.85 3.82 -23.91
CA LEU A 287 0.65 3.11 -24.37
C LEU A 287 1.00 1.73 -24.95
N GLN A 288 2.15 1.61 -25.62
CA GLN A 288 2.66 0.32 -26.09
C GLN A 288 2.97 -0.61 -24.90
N LEU A 289 3.62 -0.09 -23.85
CA LEU A 289 3.90 -0.85 -22.64
C LEU A 289 2.62 -1.29 -21.94
N PHE A 290 1.59 -0.44 -21.87
CA PHE A 290 0.27 -0.85 -21.38
C PHE A 290 -0.36 -1.95 -22.23
N ARG A 291 -0.25 -1.86 -23.56
CA ARG A 291 -0.77 -2.88 -24.48
C ARG A 291 -0.08 -4.22 -24.28
N ASP A 292 1.25 -4.22 -24.15
CA ASP A 292 2.05 -5.42 -23.94
C ASP A 292 1.73 -6.04 -22.58
N LEU A 293 1.68 -5.23 -21.52
CA LEU A 293 1.33 -5.66 -20.17
C LEU A 293 -0.09 -6.25 -20.11
N PHE A 294 -1.07 -5.56 -20.71
CA PHE A 294 -2.42 -6.06 -20.81
C PHE A 294 -2.47 -7.38 -21.59
N THR A 295 -1.74 -7.50 -22.70
CA THR A 295 -1.67 -8.73 -23.49
C THR A 295 -1.14 -9.90 -22.66
N ILE A 296 -0.01 -9.71 -21.97
CA ILE A 296 0.63 -10.74 -21.15
C ILE A 296 -0.31 -11.24 -20.04
N PHE A 297 -0.97 -10.34 -19.33
CA PHE A 297 -1.78 -10.71 -18.16
C PHE A 297 -3.21 -11.15 -18.51
N TYR A 298 -3.82 -10.56 -19.53
CA TYR A 298 -5.24 -10.82 -19.84
C TYR A 298 -5.45 -11.85 -20.95
N GLU A 299 -4.43 -12.23 -21.73
CA GLU A 299 -4.59 -13.28 -22.73
C GLU A 299 -5.13 -14.61 -22.15
N PRO A 300 -4.61 -15.13 -21.01
CA PRO A 300 -5.18 -16.32 -20.38
C PRO A 300 -6.64 -16.12 -19.93
N LEU A 301 -6.95 -14.96 -19.34
CA LEU A 301 -8.28 -14.64 -18.83
C LEU A 301 -9.33 -14.51 -19.95
N VAL A 302 -8.98 -13.89 -21.08
CA VAL A 302 -9.91 -13.72 -22.20
C VAL A 302 -10.28 -15.05 -22.87
N ARG A 303 -9.41 -16.06 -22.80
CA ARG A 303 -9.75 -17.42 -23.25
C ARG A 303 -10.86 -18.04 -22.40
N VAL A 304 -10.83 -17.81 -21.08
CA VAL A 304 -11.86 -18.26 -20.13
C VAL A 304 -13.15 -17.42 -20.25
N TYR A 305 -13.05 -16.11 -20.48
CA TYR A 305 -14.22 -15.22 -20.56
C TYR A 305 -15.13 -15.49 -21.76
N LYS A 306 -14.59 -16.01 -22.86
CA LYS A 306 -15.41 -16.38 -24.02
C LYS A 306 -16.29 -17.59 -23.73
N SER A 307 -15.78 -18.58 -23.02
CA SER A 307 -16.53 -19.79 -22.68
C SER A 307 -17.56 -19.52 -21.58
N ALA A 308 -17.30 -18.57 -20.69
CA ALA A 308 -18.10 -18.25 -19.49
C ALA A 308 -19.24 -17.21 -19.65
N ASN A 309 -19.65 -16.79 -20.86
CA ASN A 309 -20.73 -15.80 -21.04
C ASN A 309 -20.53 -14.47 -20.23
N VAL A 310 -19.26 -14.09 -20.01
CA VAL A 310 -18.84 -13.05 -19.06
C VAL A 310 -19.16 -11.63 -19.53
N TYR A 311 -19.60 -11.46 -20.79
CA TYR A 311 -20.03 -10.16 -21.28
C TYR A 311 -21.22 -9.60 -20.48
N SER A 312 -22.06 -10.46 -19.90
CA SER A 312 -23.18 -10.04 -19.06
C SER A 312 -22.71 -9.43 -17.74
N SER A 313 -21.62 -9.95 -17.17
CA SER A 313 -21.01 -9.49 -15.92
C SER A 313 -20.52 -8.04 -15.97
N ILE A 314 -20.25 -7.50 -17.15
CA ILE A 314 -19.93 -6.08 -17.34
C ILE A 314 -21.15 -5.19 -17.04
N THR A 315 -22.34 -5.64 -17.45
CA THR A 315 -23.58 -4.95 -17.11
C THR A 315 -23.88 -5.11 -15.63
N ASP A 316 -23.70 -6.31 -15.08
CA ASP A 316 -23.89 -6.56 -13.65
C ASP A 316 -22.99 -5.66 -12.80
N PHE A 317 -21.73 -5.47 -13.20
CA PHE A 317 -20.81 -4.53 -12.54
C PHE A 317 -21.24 -3.07 -12.69
N ALA A 318 -21.73 -2.67 -13.87
CA ALA A 318 -22.24 -1.31 -14.06
C ALA A 318 -23.45 -1.03 -13.16
N GLU A 319 -24.38 -1.98 -13.06
CA GLU A 319 -25.54 -1.90 -12.16
C GLU A 319 -25.13 -1.84 -10.69
N PHE A 320 -24.13 -2.63 -10.28
CA PHE A 320 -23.55 -2.54 -8.94
C PHE A 320 -22.94 -1.16 -8.67
N ALA A 321 -22.16 -0.63 -9.61
CA ALA A 321 -21.53 0.68 -9.46
C ALA A 321 -22.57 1.82 -9.39
N ASP A 322 -23.62 1.78 -10.21
CA ASP A 322 -24.74 2.73 -10.15
C ASP A 322 -25.47 2.68 -8.80
N ASP A 323 -25.78 1.47 -8.30
CA ASP A 323 -26.42 1.27 -6.99
C ASP A 323 -25.50 1.72 -5.84
N ALA A 324 -24.21 1.39 -5.91
CA ALA A 324 -23.21 1.83 -4.93
C ALA A 324 -23.12 3.36 -4.87
N ILE A 325 -23.08 4.03 -6.02
CA ILE A 325 -23.10 5.50 -6.11
C ILE A 325 -24.38 6.05 -5.46
N ALA A 326 -25.54 5.46 -5.74
CA ALA A 326 -26.81 5.90 -5.16
C ALA A 326 -26.84 5.72 -3.62
N VAL A 327 -26.35 4.60 -3.11
CA VAL A 327 -26.26 4.32 -1.67
C VAL A 327 -25.30 5.30 -0.98
N ILE A 328 -24.12 5.53 -1.55
CA ILE A 328 -23.14 6.48 -1.01
C ILE A 328 -23.70 7.92 -1.03
N GLU A 329 -24.34 8.34 -2.12
CA GLU A 329 -24.97 9.67 -2.18
C GLU A 329 -26.12 9.82 -1.18
N SER A 330 -26.92 8.76 -0.97
CA SER A 330 -27.95 8.76 0.06
C SER A 330 -27.35 8.92 1.45
N ALA A 331 -26.30 8.15 1.76
CA ALA A 331 -25.61 8.22 3.04
C ALA A 331 -24.94 9.60 3.27
N GLN A 332 -24.37 10.22 2.24
CA GLN A 332 -23.80 11.57 2.32
C GLN A 332 -24.85 12.68 2.51
N ARG A 333 -26.10 12.45 2.04
CA ARG A 333 -27.21 13.42 2.13
C ARG A 333 -28.02 13.28 3.42
N GLN A 334 -28.00 12.11 4.05
CA GLN A 334 -28.63 11.93 5.36
C GLN A 334 -27.91 12.82 6.37
N ASP A 335 -28.66 13.63 7.13
CA ASP A 335 -28.11 14.47 8.19
C ASP A 335 -27.31 13.61 9.19
N VAL A 336 -26.34 14.23 9.88
CA VAL A 336 -25.39 13.68 10.90
C VAL A 336 -26.11 13.20 12.19
N SER A 337 -27.28 12.60 12.04
CA SER A 337 -28.16 12.03 13.04
C SER A 337 -28.83 10.74 12.51
N ALA A 338 -28.43 10.23 11.35
CA ALA A 338 -28.83 8.90 10.89
C ALA A 338 -28.27 7.85 11.86
N ASP A 339 -29.09 6.86 12.22
CA ASP A 339 -28.67 5.74 13.06
C ASP A 339 -27.54 4.97 12.34
N PRO A 340 -26.34 4.86 12.93
CA PRO A 340 -25.20 4.17 12.30
C PRO A 340 -25.52 2.72 11.91
N ASN A 341 -26.45 2.06 12.61
CA ASN A 341 -26.93 0.73 12.20
C ASN A 341 -27.61 0.75 10.84
N GLN A 342 -28.37 1.79 10.52
CA GLN A 342 -29.05 1.93 9.23
C GLN A 342 -28.05 2.18 8.12
N THR A 343 -27.01 2.99 8.36
CA THR A 343 -25.92 3.19 7.41
C THR A 343 -25.17 1.89 7.16
N VAL A 344 -24.73 1.18 8.21
CA VAL A 344 -24.09 -0.16 8.10
C VAL A 344 -24.95 -1.11 7.27
N GLN A 345 -26.25 -1.19 7.61
CA GLN A 345 -27.17 -2.09 6.94
C GLN A 345 -27.33 -1.72 5.45
N ALA A 346 -27.36 -0.44 5.09
CA ALA A 346 -27.48 -0.02 3.70
C ALA A 346 -26.32 -0.49 2.82
N PHE A 347 -25.08 -0.48 3.33
CA PHE A 347 -23.91 -1.00 2.63
C PHE A 347 -23.89 -2.54 2.56
N ILE A 348 -24.33 -3.23 3.63
CA ILE A 348 -24.47 -4.70 3.61
C ILE A 348 -25.56 -5.11 2.61
N ASP A 349 -26.69 -4.40 2.59
CA ASP A 349 -27.80 -4.66 1.67
C ASP A 349 -27.40 -4.40 0.23
N LEU A 350 -26.59 -3.37 -0.04
CA LEU A 350 -25.98 -3.13 -1.35
C LEU A 350 -25.19 -4.38 -1.80
N CYS A 351 -24.27 -4.86 -0.96
CA CYS A 351 -23.47 -6.04 -1.31
C CYS A 351 -24.36 -7.29 -1.44
N ALA A 352 -25.40 -7.43 -0.62
CA ALA A 352 -26.35 -8.54 -0.69
C ALA A 352 -27.13 -8.55 -2.02
N ARG A 353 -27.60 -7.39 -2.50
CA ARG A 353 -28.34 -7.28 -3.77
C ARG A 353 -27.52 -7.76 -4.98
N HIS A 354 -26.21 -7.50 -4.96
CA HIS A 354 -25.31 -7.83 -6.07
C HIS A 354 -24.49 -9.12 -5.85
N GLN A 355 -24.64 -9.77 -4.69
CA GLN A 355 -23.93 -11.01 -4.33
C GLN A 355 -24.17 -12.12 -5.35
N HIS A 356 -25.41 -12.29 -5.81
CA HIS A 356 -25.75 -13.33 -6.78
C HIS A 356 -25.04 -13.10 -8.11
N SER A 357 -25.02 -11.87 -8.62
CA SER A 357 -24.34 -11.53 -9.87
C SER A 357 -22.83 -11.72 -9.78
N PHE A 358 -22.23 -11.33 -8.64
CA PHE A 358 -20.82 -11.58 -8.38
C PHE A 358 -20.51 -13.08 -8.28
N TYR A 359 -21.29 -13.85 -7.53
CA TYR A 359 -21.12 -15.29 -7.42
C TYR A 359 -21.26 -15.97 -8.78
N LYS A 360 -22.26 -15.59 -9.58
CA LYS A 360 -22.46 -16.09 -10.93
C LYS A 360 -21.24 -15.82 -11.81
N PHE A 361 -20.66 -14.61 -11.75
CA PHE A 361 -19.42 -14.30 -12.46
C PHE A 361 -18.29 -15.25 -12.04
N VAL A 362 -18.07 -15.43 -10.74
CA VAL A 362 -17.03 -16.34 -10.22
C VAL A 362 -17.30 -17.79 -10.66
N HIS A 363 -18.53 -18.27 -10.51
CA HIS A 363 -18.95 -19.61 -10.92
C HIS A 363 -18.71 -19.87 -12.41
N GLU A 364 -19.16 -18.96 -13.28
CA GLU A 364 -19.02 -19.09 -14.73
C GLU A 364 -17.56 -19.12 -15.17
N VAL A 365 -16.72 -18.26 -14.59
CA VAL A 365 -15.26 -18.24 -14.83
C VAL A 365 -14.62 -19.58 -14.45
N HIS A 366 -15.00 -20.17 -13.31
CA HIS A 366 -14.45 -21.46 -12.88
C HIS A 366 -15.00 -22.65 -13.67
N LEU A 367 -16.29 -22.62 -14.04
CA LEU A 367 -16.92 -23.69 -14.81
C LEU A 367 -16.24 -23.88 -16.17
N HIS A 368 -15.84 -22.77 -16.78
CA HIS A 368 -15.29 -22.72 -18.13
C HIS A 368 -13.78 -22.50 -18.18
N ASP A 369 -13.12 -22.62 -17.03
CA ASP A 369 -11.67 -22.61 -16.94
C ASP A 369 -11.06 -23.77 -17.74
N ASN A 370 -9.93 -23.51 -18.39
CA ASN A 370 -9.16 -24.52 -19.13
C ASN A 370 -8.04 -25.15 -18.29
N GLY A 371 -8.20 -25.16 -16.97
CA GLY A 371 -7.22 -25.63 -15.99
C GLY A 371 -6.24 -24.55 -15.53
N LEU A 372 -6.45 -23.27 -15.88
CA LEU A 372 -5.62 -22.17 -15.40
C LEU A 372 -5.79 -21.97 -13.89
N PHE A 373 -7.03 -21.93 -13.40
CA PHE A 373 -7.33 -21.77 -11.99
C PHE A 373 -6.97 -23.04 -11.22
N ASP A 374 -7.21 -24.22 -11.78
CA ASP A 374 -6.76 -25.49 -11.18
C ASP A 374 -5.23 -25.50 -11.02
N ALA A 375 -4.47 -25.05 -12.02
CA ALA A 375 -3.01 -24.95 -11.94
C ALA A 375 -2.53 -23.86 -10.97
N LEU A 376 -3.21 -22.70 -10.92
CA LEU A 376 -2.89 -21.62 -9.98
C LEU A 376 -3.14 -22.06 -8.53
N MET A 377 -4.26 -22.73 -8.26
CA MET A 377 -4.56 -23.25 -6.94
C MET A 377 -3.60 -24.37 -6.56
N GLY A 378 -3.29 -25.29 -7.49
CA GLY A 378 -2.25 -26.29 -7.26
C GLY A 378 -0.88 -25.66 -6.96
N TRP A 379 -0.51 -24.59 -7.65
CA TRP A 379 0.72 -23.85 -7.39
C TRP A 379 0.72 -23.18 -6.00
N LEU A 380 -0.39 -22.55 -5.60
CA LEU A 380 -0.54 -21.99 -4.25
C LEU A 380 -0.48 -23.09 -3.18
N GLU A 381 -1.20 -24.19 -3.38
CA GLU A 381 -1.17 -25.34 -2.47
C GLU A 381 0.21 -26.00 -2.42
N ASP A 382 0.97 -26.00 -3.51
CA ASP A 382 2.35 -26.47 -3.54
C ASP A 382 3.28 -25.58 -2.70
N ILE A 383 3.05 -24.26 -2.72
CA ILE A 383 3.76 -23.33 -1.81
C ILE A 383 3.38 -23.65 -0.36
N LEU A 384 2.09 -23.80 -0.06
CA LEU A 384 1.61 -24.12 1.30
C LEU A 384 2.19 -25.46 1.78
N HIS A 385 2.18 -26.48 0.92
CA HIS A 385 2.75 -27.78 1.21
C HIS A 385 4.26 -27.69 1.43
N PHE A 386 4.97 -26.93 0.60
CA PHE A 386 6.41 -26.71 0.75
C PHE A 386 6.75 -26.00 2.06
N LEU A 387 5.99 -24.96 2.44
CA LEU A 387 6.21 -24.24 3.71
C LEU A 387 6.03 -25.17 4.92
N ARG A 388 5.07 -26.11 4.84
CA ARG A 388 4.76 -27.03 5.94
C ARG A 388 5.68 -28.25 6.02
N HIS A 389 5.96 -28.88 4.89
CA HIS A 389 6.63 -30.19 4.83
C HIS A 389 8.05 -30.12 4.26
N GLY A 390 8.44 -28.99 3.68
CA GLY A 390 9.70 -28.84 2.96
C GLY A 390 9.67 -29.45 1.55
N PRO A 391 10.84 -29.72 0.95
CA PRO A 391 10.95 -30.24 -0.41
C PRO A 391 10.35 -31.64 -0.56
N ARG A 392 9.80 -31.93 -1.74
CA ARG A 392 9.06 -33.18 -2.03
C ARG A 392 9.92 -34.44 -1.92
N SER A 393 11.21 -34.38 -2.26
CA SER A 393 12.19 -35.46 -2.03
C SER A 393 12.31 -35.88 -0.57
N GLY A 394 11.80 -35.08 0.37
CA GLY A 394 12.10 -35.22 1.79
C GLY A 394 13.58 -34.96 2.09
N GLY A 395 14.30 -34.37 1.13
CA GLY A 395 15.71 -34.00 1.25
C GLY A 395 15.90 -33.08 2.45
N LYS A 396 16.86 -33.42 3.30
CA LYS A 396 17.23 -32.60 4.45
C LYS A 396 18.64 -32.07 4.24
N LEU A 397 18.82 -30.79 4.51
CA LEU A 397 20.13 -30.18 4.52
C LEU A 397 20.86 -30.54 5.82
N ASP A 398 21.86 -31.44 5.73
CA ASP A 398 22.71 -31.74 6.89
C ASP A 398 23.79 -30.67 7.06
N MET A 399 23.52 -29.70 7.93
CA MET A 399 24.45 -28.63 8.28
C MET A 399 25.76 -29.15 8.90
N ASN A 400 25.74 -30.29 9.58
CA ASN A 400 26.96 -30.89 10.14
C ASN A 400 27.82 -31.52 9.04
N ALA A 401 27.20 -32.11 8.02
CA ALA A 401 27.93 -32.62 6.86
C ALA A 401 28.58 -31.48 6.07
N LEU A 402 27.87 -30.37 5.85
CA LEU A 402 28.42 -29.15 5.24
C LEU A 402 29.67 -28.67 5.99
N PHE A 403 29.56 -28.54 7.32
CA PHE A 403 30.65 -28.09 8.17
C PHE A 403 31.85 -29.05 8.13
N ARG A 404 31.63 -30.35 8.35
CA ARG A 404 32.70 -31.36 8.30
C ARG A 404 33.38 -31.42 6.94
N GLY A 405 32.60 -31.31 5.85
CA GLY A 405 33.11 -31.25 4.49
C GLY A 405 34.03 -30.07 4.27
N ALA A 406 33.60 -28.86 4.67
CA ALA A 406 34.38 -27.64 4.56
C ALA A 406 35.70 -27.70 5.34
N VAL A 407 35.71 -28.32 6.53
CA VAL A 407 36.93 -28.55 7.31
C VAL A 407 37.86 -29.53 6.60
N ALA A 408 37.33 -30.65 6.08
CA ALA A 408 38.13 -31.69 5.43
C ALA A 408 38.88 -31.20 4.18
N VAL A 409 38.28 -30.28 3.42
CA VAL A 409 38.93 -29.67 2.23
C VAL A 409 39.73 -28.40 2.55
N GLY A 410 39.82 -28.01 3.81
CA GLY A 410 40.53 -26.80 4.23
C GLY A 410 39.88 -25.49 3.77
N GLN A 411 38.57 -25.50 3.48
CA GLN A 411 37.80 -24.31 3.06
C GLN A 411 37.58 -23.34 4.23
N ILE A 412 37.52 -23.85 5.46
CA ILE A 412 37.37 -23.07 6.68
C ILE A 412 38.37 -23.50 7.77
N ASP A 413 38.72 -22.57 8.64
CA ASP A 413 39.33 -22.86 9.94
C ASP A 413 38.23 -23.29 10.94
N PRO A 414 38.27 -24.54 11.47
CA PRO A 414 37.23 -25.04 12.37
C PRO A 414 37.14 -24.27 13.69
N GLU A 415 38.26 -23.79 14.24
CA GLU A 415 38.26 -23.07 15.52
C GLU A 415 37.67 -21.66 15.34
N LEU A 416 38.03 -20.99 14.26
CA LEU A 416 37.49 -19.66 13.95
C LEU A 416 36.01 -19.73 13.59
N ALA A 417 35.61 -20.73 12.80
CA ALA A 417 34.21 -20.94 12.43
C ALA A 417 33.34 -21.25 13.67
N MET A 418 33.81 -22.08 14.61
CA MET A 418 33.09 -22.33 15.86
C MET A 418 32.96 -21.08 16.72
N LYS A 419 34.01 -20.25 16.82
CA LYS A 419 33.93 -18.96 17.53
C LYS A 419 32.91 -18.01 16.89
N GLU A 420 32.85 -17.95 15.56
CA GLU A 420 31.83 -17.16 14.85
C GLU A 420 30.42 -17.71 15.13
N ILE A 421 30.21 -19.04 15.07
CA ILE A 421 28.93 -19.69 15.37
C ILE A 421 28.50 -19.37 16.82
N ASP A 422 29.38 -19.57 17.80
CA ASP A 422 29.09 -19.29 19.20
C ASP A 422 28.77 -17.80 19.43
N SER A 423 29.45 -16.90 18.71
CA SER A 423 29.15 -15.47 18.77
C SER A 423 27.77 -15.13 18.22
N LEU A 424 27.34 -15.80 17.14
CA LEU A 424 26.00 -15.66 16.57
C LEU A 424 24.93 -16.24 17.50
N VAL A 425 25.15 -17.42 18.07
CA VAL A 425 24.24 -18.04 19.05
C VAL A 425 24.05 -17.13 20.26
N LYS A 426 25.16 -16.59 20.80
CA LYS A 426 25.11 -15.63 21.89
C LYS A 426 24.36 -14.37 21.49
N TRP A 427 24.64 -13.82 20.31
CA TRP A 427 23.94 -12.65 19.80
C TRP A 427 22.43 -12.89 19.66
N HIS A 428 22.00 -14.02 19.10
CA HIS A 428 20.58 -14.39 19.03
C HIS A 428 19.95 -14.54 20.42
N ALA A 429 20.65 -15.17 21.37
CA ALA A 429 20.15 -15.32 22.74
C ALA A 429 20.01 -13.96 23.46
N ASP A 430 21.02 -13.10 23.33
CA ASP A 430 20.99 -11.73 23.87
C ASP A 430 19.88 -10.91 23.20
N ARG A 431 19.67 -11.09 21.89
CA ARG A 431 18.63 -10.40 21.10
C ARG A 431 17.24 -10.85 21.53
N LYS A 432 16.97 -12.16 21.62
CA LYS A 432 15.70 -12.73 22.12
C LYS A 432 15.41 -12.25 23.55
N LYS A 433 16.41 -12.25 24.43
CA LYS A 433 16.28 -11.74 25.80
C LYS A 433 15.94 -10.24 25.82
N TRP A 434 16.66 -9.45 25.05
CA TRP A 434 16.42 -8.00 24.94
C TRP A 434 15.00 -7.70 24.42
N HIS A 435 14.53 -8.44 23.41
CA HIS A 435 13.16 -8.33 22.90
C HIS A 435 12.13 -8.71 23.95
N HIS A 436 12.29 -9.87 24.60
CA HIS A 436 11.38 -10.31 25.66
C HIS A 436 11.30 -9.27 26.79
N ASP A 437 12.44 -8.72 27.22
CA ASP A 437 12.49 -7.66 28.24
C ASP A 437 11.78 -6.38 27.76
N LYS A 438 11.91 -6.00 26.47
CA LYS A 438 11.17 -4.88 25.87
C LYS A 438 9.67 -5.13 25.79
N THR A 439 9.23 -6.31 25.37
CA THR A 439 7.82 -6.71 25.32
C THR A 439 7.21 -6.70 26.72
N ARG A 440 7.93 -7.25 27.71
CA ARG A 440 7.50 -7.22 29.11
C ARG A 440 7.39 -5.79 29.66
N GLN A 441 8.33 -4.92 29.32
CA GLN A 441 8.28 -3.49 29.69
C GLN A 441 7.10 -2.76 29.04
N LYS A 442 6.80 -3.05 27.76
CA LYS A 442 5.61 -2.52 27.07
C LYS A 442 4.32 -2.98 27.74
N MET A 443 4.15 -4.29 27.96
CA MET A 443 2.97 -4.85 28.62
C MET A 443 2.78 -4.33 30.06
N ALA A 444 3.88 -4.00 30.75
CA ALA A 444 3.83 -3.39 32.08
C ALA A 444 3.52 -1.88 32.06
N ALA A 445 3.86 -1.19 30.96
CA ALA A 445 3.59 0.25 30.78
C ALA A 445 2.21 0.51 30.16
N GLU A 446 1.73 -0.37 29.30
CA GLU A 446 0.42 -0.37 28.65
C GLU A 446 -0.53 -1.27 29.45
N GLY A 447 -1.03 -0.76 30.59
CA GLY A 447 -2.11 -1.45 31.31
C GLY A 447 -3.33 -1.65 30.40
N SER A 448 -3.59 -2.90 30.00
CA SER A 448 -4.85 -3.48 29.51
C SER A 448 -5.82 -2.56 28.72
N GLY A 449 -5.47 -2.01 27.54
CA GLY A 449 -6.50 -1.26 26.82
C GLY A 449 -6.38 -0.88 25.35
N THR A 450 -5.21 -0.71 24.73
CA THR A 450 -5.17 0.15 23.51
C THR A 450 -4.52 -0.45 22.26
N ALA A 451 -4.04 -1.70 22.27
CA ALA A 451 -3.38 -2.26 21.08
C ALA A 451 -4.36 -2.75 19.98
N ALA A 452 -5.67 -2.85 20.27
CA ALA A 452 -6.65 -3.48 19.39
C ALA A 452 -7.53 -2.50 18.58
N GLU A 453 -7.24 -1.20 18.61
CA GLU A 453 -8.11 -0.15 18.01
C GLU A 453 -7.74 0.24 16.58
N SER A 454 -6.60 -0.20 16.05
CA SER A 454 -6.12 0.19 14.71
C SER A 454 -6.07 -0.93 13.68
N GLU A 455 -6.54 -2.13 14.01
CA GLU A 455 -6.61 -3.23 13.05
C GLU A 455 -7.98 -3.22 12.34
N MET A 456 -7.95 -3.02 11.02
CA MET A 456 -9.11 -3.25 10.17
C MET A 456 -9.65 -4.66 10.44
N PRO A 457 -10.99 -4.86 10.43
CA PRO A 457 -11.54 -6.21 10.44
C PRO A 457 -10.93 -6.99 9.27
N GLY A 458 -10.47 -8.22 9.52
CA GLY A 458 -9.81 -9.05 8.51
C GLY A 458 -8.30 -8.83 8.28
N SER A 459 -7.66 -7.81 8.89
CA SER A 459 -6.22 -7.50 8.69
C SER A 459 -5.26 -8.56 9.26
N ALA A 460 -5.70 -9.41 10.18
CA ALA A 460 -4.88 -10.49 10.76
C ALA A 460 -5.51 -11.86 10.44
N THR A 461 -5.58 -12.21 9.15
CA THR A 461 -6.31 -13.39 8.68
C THR A 461 -5.54 -14.70 8.73
N PHE A 462 -4.20 -14.69 8.84
CA PHE A 462 -3.38 -15.91 8.96
C PHE A 462 -2.23 -15.68 9.94
N ARG A 463 -1.92 -16.69 10.76
CA ARG A 463 -0.78 -16.69 11.69
C ARG A 463 0.37 -17.52 11.15
N GLY A 464 1.58 -17.20 11.59
CA GLY A 464 2.77 -17.97 11.27
C GLY A 464 2.66 -19.45 11.66
N SER A 465 2.06 -19.69 12.82
CA SER A 465 1.77 -21.01 13.35
C SER A 465 0.81 -21.83 12.48
N ASP A 466 -0.08 -21.19 11.71
CA ASP A 466 -0.96 -21.88 10.76
C ASP A 466 -0.14 -22.63 9.69
N PHE A 467 1.05 -22.12 9.35
CA PHE A 467 1.96 -22.73 8.36
C PHE A 467 2.97 -23.71 8.96
N GLY A 468 2.84 -24.05 10.25
CA GLY A 468 3.79 -24.92 10.97
C GLY A 468 5.13 -24.24 11.25
N LEU A 469 5.19 -22.91 11.17
CA LEU A 469 6.37 -22.11 11.47
C LEU A 469 6.31 -21.68 12.93
N ASP A 470 7.48 -21.68 13.60
CA ASP A 470 7.57 -21.15 14.96
C ASP A 470 7.33 -19.65 14.92
N GLU A 471 6.29 -19.21 15.62
CA GLU A 471 5.86 -17.82 15.66
C GLU A 471 6.97 -16.91 16.21
N ALA A 472 7.81 -17.44 17.10
CA ALA A 472 8.98 -16.71 17.61
C ALA A 472 10.08 -16.50 16.55
N ASP A 473 10.18 -17.37 15.55
CA ASP A 473 11.15 -17.23 14.46
C ASP A 473 10.63 -16.34 13.32
N LEU A 474 9.30 -16.29 13.14
CA LEU A 474 8.65 -15.35 12.22
C LEU A 474 8.56 -13.93 12.76
N GLU A 475 8.38 -13.77 14.07
CA GLU A 475 8.52 -12.47 14.73
C GLU A 475 9.89 -11.87 14.42
N ASP A 476 10.97 -12.64 14.52
CA ASP A 476 12.33 -12.18 14.19
C ASP A 476 12.46 -11.68 12.73
N LEU A 477 11.78 -12.32 11.76
CA LEU A 477 11.78 -11.91 10.34
C LEU A 477 10.89 -10.67 10.08
N ALA A 478 9.68 -10.65 10.64
CA ALA A 478 8.75 -9.53 10.49
C ALA A 478 9.29 -8.24 11.14
N ILE A 479 10.13 -8.38 12.18
CA ILE A 479 10.78 -7.27 12.87
C ILE A 479 11.88 -6.61 12.02
N ASP A 480 12.65 -7.39 11.24
CA ASP A 480 13.63 -6.84 10.29
C ASP A 480 12.92 -6.04 9.18
N ASP A 481 11.73 -6.48 8.74
CA ASP A 481 10.89 -5.75 7.78
C ASP A 481 10.20 -4.52 8.37
N MET A 482 9.71 -4.55 9.62
CA MET A 482 9.21 -3.33 10.28
C MET A 482 10.32 -2.30 10.57
N ALA A 483 11.57 -2.73 10.65
CA ALA A 483 12.71 -1.81 10.72
C ALA A 483 13.02 -1.18 9.34
N SER A 484 12.69 -1.86 8.24
CA SER A 484 12.92 -1.38 6.86
C SER A 484 11.75 -0.53 6.33
N HIS A 485 10.52 -0.87 6.68
CA HIS A 485 9.28 -0.19 6.26
C HIS A 485 8.69 0.67 7.38
N SER A 486 9.00 1.97 7.35
CA SER A 486 8.16 2.97 8.02
C SER A 486 8.17 4.31 7.27
N SER A 487 8.17 4.26 5.93
CA SER A 487 7.99 5.45 5.10
C SER A 487 6.52 5.81 4.91
N ASP A 488 5.62 5.30 5.76
CA ASP A 488 4.21 5.69 5.75
C ASP A 488 4.13 7.14 6.21
N GLU A 489 4.18 8.03 5.23
CA GLU A 489 3.70 9.39 5.33
C GLU A 489 2.18 9.29 5.57
N ASP A 490 1.79 9.17 6.84
CA ASP A 490 0.41 9.33 7.28
C ASP A 490 -0.16 10.60 6.64
N SER A 491 -1.14 10.45 5.74
CA SER A 491 -1.87 11.56 5.11
C SER A 491 -2.62 12.43 6.13
N ALA A 492 -2.80 11.93 7.36
CA ALA A 492 -3.36 12.64 8.50
C ALA A 492 -2.40 13.66 9.15
N GLU A 493 -1.13 13.73 8.75
CA GLU A 493 -0.17 14.71 9.29
C GLU A 493 -0.28 16.11 8.64
N ASP A 494 -1.11 16.29 7.61
CA ASP A 494 -1.27 17.58 6.91
C ASP A 494 -2.02 18.65 7.74
N ASP A 495 -2.79 18.26 8.78
CA ASP A 495 -3.53 19.17 9.67
C ASP A 495 -2.77 19.56 10.96
N LEU A 496 -1.60 18.96 11.20
CA LEU A 496 -0.78 19.25 12.38
C LEU A 496 0.20 20.40 12.12
N ASP A 497 0.54 21.14 13.18
CA ASP A 497 1.55 22.20 13.10
C ASP A 497 2.89 21.62 12.60
N PRO A 498 3.52 22.16 11.53
CA PRO A 498 4.80 21.68 11.00
C PRO A 498 5.88 21.41 12.05
N ILE A 499 5.97 22.25 13.09
CA ILE A 499 6.95 22.06 14.17
C ILE A 499 6.58 20.85 15.01
N SER A 500 5.29 20.69 15.34
CA SER A 500 4.78 19.51 16.03
C SER A 500 4.99 18.22 15.23
N VAL A 501 4.83 18.26 13.91
CA VAL A 501 5.10 17.14 13.00
C VAL A 501 6.58 16.79 13.00
N GLU A 502 7.49 17.76 12.85
CA GLU A 502 8.93 17.48 12.88
C GLU A 502 9.39 17.00 14.27
N ARG A 503 8.85 17.58 15.36
CA ARG A 503 9.12 17.10 16.73
C ARG A 503 8.60 15.68 16.91
N LYS A 504 7.41 15.35 16.39
CA LYS A 504 6.87 13.98 16.39
C LYS A 504 7.73 13.06 15.53
N ARG A 505 8.25 13.49 14.37
CA ARG A 505 9.15 12.72 13.51
C ARG A 505 10.50 12.47 14.18
N ARG A 506 11.12 13.50 14.78
CA ARG A 506 12.36 13.37 15.56
C ARG A 506 12.15 12.57 16.83
N SER A 507 11.01 12.72 17.51
CA SER A 507 10.61 11.90 18.65
C SER A 507 10.38 10.45 18.22
N LYS A 508 9.71 10.18 17.10
CA LYS A 508 9.58 8.83 16.50
C LYS A 508 10.96 8.26 16.16
N ARG A 509 11.88 9.06 15.60
CA ARG A 509 13.27 8.66 15.30
C ARG A 509 14.09 8.42 16.57
N GLN A 510 13.97 9.27 17.58
CA GLN A 510 14.64 9.12 18.87
C GLN A 510 14.03 7.97 19.67
N ALA A 511 12.72 7.78 19.60
CA ALA A 511 12.01 6.63 20.14
C ALA A 511 12.41 5.36 19.39
N ARG A 512 12.66 5.40 18.08
CA ARG A 512 13.25 4.30 17.31
C ARG A 512 14.66 4.00 17.82
N LEU A 513 15.52 5.02 17.96
CA LEU A 513 16.85 4.88 18.54
C LEU A 513 16.83 4.38 20.00
N ARG A 514 15.83 4.75 20.79
CA ARG A 514 15.58 4.23 22.16
C ARG A 514 14.96 2.84 22.15
N ARG A 515 14.16 2.53 21.14
CA ARG A 515 13.56 1.19 20.89
C ARG A 515 14.66 0.22 20.53
N THR A 516 15.64 0.62 19.74
CA THR A 516 16.88 -0.13 19.41
C THR A 516 18.01 0.08 20.42
N ALA A 517 17.81 0.88 21.48
CA ALA A 517 18.84 1.08 22.50
C ALA A 517 19.06 -0.21 23.31
N GLY A 518 20.32 -0.60 23.43
CA GLY A 518 20.71 -1.87 24.04
C GLY A 518 20.47 -3.08 23.14
N GLU A 519 20.06 -2.88 21.89
CA GLU A 519 19.98 -3.96 20.90
C GLU A 519 21.37 -4.56 20.71
N PRO A 520 21.52 -5.89 20.88
CA PRO A 520 22.79 -6.55 20.67
C PRO A 520 23.29 -6.35 19.24
N VAL A 521 24.54 -5.91 19.11
CA VAL A 521 25.18 -5.70 17.81
C VAL A 521 25.54 -7.04 17.19
N LYS A 522 25.13 -7.24 15.93
CA LYS A 522 25.46 -8.47 15.19
C LYS A 522 26.97 -8.59 15.01
N PRO A 523 27.60 -9.72 15.38
CA PRO A 523 29.03 -9.91 15.21
C PRO A 523 29.39 -9.96 13.72
N GLU A 524 30.59 -9.50 13.36
CA GLU A 524 31.14 -9.70 12.02
C GLU A 524 31.41 -11.19 11.79
N ILE A 525 30.92 -11.72 10.67
CA ILE A 525 31.16 -13.10 10.23
C ILE A 525 31.91 -13.11 8.91
N ARG A 526 32.97 -13.91 8.82
CA ARG A 526 33.83 -14.00 7.63
C ARG A 526 34.12 -15.45 7.29
N GLU A 527 34.40 -16.28 8.29
CA GLU A 527 34.80 -17.67 8.12
C GLU A 527 33.63 -18.55 7.66
N ILE A 528 32.46 -18.43 8.30
CA ILE A 528 31.27 -19.21 7.93
C ILE A 528 30.82 -18.89 6.50
N LEU A 529 30.95 -17.63 6.06
CA LEU A 529 30.54 -17.18 4.73
C LEU A 529 31.33 -17.84 3.60
N LYS A 530 32.52 -18.39 3.87
CA LYS A 530 33.28 -19.15 2.89
C LYS A 530 32.54 -20.40 2.43
N MET A 531 31.62 -20.95 3.23
CA MET A 531 30.78 -22.10 2.88
C MET A 531 29.60 -21.75 1.97
N ARG A 532 29.39 -20.48 1.60
CA ARG A 532 28.21 -20.03 0.84
C ARG A 532 27.98 -20.80 -0.47
N GLU A 533 29.04 -21.04 -1.24
CA GLU A 533 28.95 -21.80 -2.49
C GLU A 533 28.56 -23.26 -2.23
N SER A 534 29.20 -23.91 -1.25
CA SER A 534 28.91 -25.29 -0.86
C SER A 534 27.49 -25.45 -0.31
N PHE A 535 27.03 -24.50 0.50
CA PHE A 535 25.66 -24.40 0.98
C PHE A 535 24.69 -24.24 -0.19
N GLY A 536 24.96 -23.31 -1.11
CA GLY A 536 24.14 -23.10 -2.29
C GLY A 536 24.02 -24.34 -3.18
N ALA A 537 25.12 -25.10 -3.33
CA ALA A 537 25.12 -26.36 -4.04
C ALA A 537 24.25 -27.42 -3.33
N MET A 538 24.41 -27.59 -2.02
CA MET A 538 23.60 -28.54 -1.24
C MET A 538 22.11 -28.16 -1.23
N VAL A 539 21.78 -26.87 -1.10
CA VAL A 539 20.41 -26.38 -1.19
C VAL A 539 19.83 -26.68 -2.57
N ARG A 540 20.56 -26.41 -3.67
CA ARG A 540 20.11 -26.79 -5.01
C ARG A 540 19.88 -28.29 -5.14
N THR A 541 20.72 -29.13 -4.52
CA THR A 541 20.50 -30.59 -4.53
C THR A 541 19.27 -31.00 -3.74
N VAL A 542 19.05 -30.39 -2.56
CA VAL A 542 17.86 -30.67 -1.72
C VAL A 542 16.58 -30.17 -2.39
N LEU A 543 16.66 -29.08 -3.15
CA LEU A 543 15.54 -28.49 -3.89
C LEU A 543 15.42 -28.98 -5.33
N ALA A 544 16.34 -29.83 -5.80
CA ALA A 544 16.29 -30.39 -7.14
C ALA A 544 15.27 -31.54 -7.18
N ASP A 545 14.01 -31.16 -7.35
CA ASP A 545 12.90 -32.03 -7.78
C ASP A 545 12.12 -31.36 -8.91
#